data_AF-A0A6B3F3J4-F1
#
_entry.id   AF-A0A6B3F3J4-F1
#
_cell.length_a   1.000
_cell.length_b   1.000
_cell.length_c   1.000
_cell.angle_alpha   90.00
_cell.angle_beta   90.00
_cell.angle_gamma   90.00
#
_symmetry.space_group_name_H-M   'P 1'
#
loop_
_entity.id
_entity.type
_entity.pdbx_description
1 polymer ?
#
loop_
_entity_poly.entity_id
_entity_poly.type
_entity_poly.pdbx_seq_one_letter_code
_entity_poly.pdbx_strand_id
1 'polypeptide(L)'
;NLIERTGERDLIPMAREMGLGVVPYSPLAGGVLTGKYGRDDLAATNAGAQDGTRRSFNITNGGLTARNLDIADVVKEVATELGRTTAQVGLAWTL
;
A
#
# COMPACT_ATOMS: atom_id res chain seq x y z
N ASN A 1 5.66 -2.66 -3.62
CA ASN A 1 5.43 -2.06 -2.28
C ASN A 1 5.11 -3.20 -1.31
N LEU A 2 4.89 -2.94 -0.02
CA LEU A 2 4.73 -4.02 0.97
C LEU A 2 3.51 -4.93 0.68
N ILE A 3 2.45 -4.39 0.05
CA ILE A 3 1.22 -5.12 -0.29
C ILE A 3 1.34 -5.91 -1.61
N GLU A 4 1.99 -5.33 -2.62
CA GLU A 4 2.17 -5.88 -3.97
C GLU A 4 3.66 -6.08 -4.27
N ARG A 5 4.04 -7.35 -4.44
CA ARG A 5 5.43 -7.82 -4.56
C ARG A 5 5.67 -8.71 -5.79
N THR A 6 4.76 -8.72 -6.77
CA THR A 6 4.87 -9.60 -7.95
C THR A 6 6.16 -9.33 -8.71
N GLY A 7 6.58 -8.06 -8.82
CA GLY A 7 7.82 -7.67 -9.49
C GLY A 7 9.10 -8.25 -8.87
N GLU A 8 9.06 -8.75 -7.62
CA GLU A 8 10.22 -9.44 -7.01
C GLU A 8 10.50 -10.81 -7.63
N ARG A 9 9.54 -11.41 -8.33
CA ARG A 9 9.67 -12.76 -8.89
C ARG A 9 10.58 -12.80 -10.12
N ASP A 10 10.46 -11.80 -10.99
CA ASP A 10 11.06 -11.81 -12.33
C ASP A 10 11.62 -10.44 -12.74
N LEU A 11 10.86 -9.35 -12.59
CA LEU A 11 11.24 -8.03 -13.08
C LEU A 11 12.42 -7.41 -12.33
N ILE A 12 12.46 -7.51 -11.00
CA ILE A 12 13.58 -7.00 -10.19
C ILE A 12 14.86 -7.84 -10.42
N PRO A 13 14.80 -9.19 -10.43
CA PRO A 13 15.95 -10.02 -10.83
C PRO A 13 16.46 -9.69 -12.23
N MET A 14 15.57 -9.54 -13.22
CA MET A 14 15.93 -9.16 -14.58
C MET A 14 16.60 -7.78 -14.64
N ALA A 15 16.04 -6.77 -13.97
CA ALA A 15 16.63 -5.44 -13.93
C ALA A 15 18.04 -5.46 -13.34
N ARG A 16 18.27 -6.28 -12.29
CA ARG A 16 19.61 -6.47 -11.71
C ARG A 16 20.58 -7.10 -12.72
N GLU A 17 20.18 -8.16 -13.41
CA GLU A 17 21.01 -8.84 -14.40
C GLU A 17 21.39 -7.91 -15.57
N MET A 18 20.46 -7.03 -15.96
CA MET A 18 20.67 -6.09 -17.08
C MET A 18 21.32 -4.76 -16.66
N GLY A 19 21.69 -4.58 -15.39
CA GLY A 19 22.28 -3.34 -14.89
C GLY A 19 21.33 -2.14 -14.90
N LEU A 20 20.03 -2.37 -14.76
CA LEU A 20 18.98 -1.35 -14.78
C LEU A 20 18.57 -0.91 -13.37
N GLY A 21 18.31 0.38 -13.21
CA GLY A 21 17.69 0.93 -12.00
C GLY A 21 16.18 0.66 -11.95
N VAL A 22 15.64 0.49 -10.75
CA VAL A 22 14.19 0.30 -10.53
C VAL A 22 13.62 1.54 -9.86
N VAL A 23 12.59 2.14 -10.49
CA VAL A 23 11.84 3.27 -9.93
C VAL A 23 10.45 2.79 -9.52
N PRO A 24 10.20 2.52 -8.22
CA PRO A 24 8.93 1.96 -7.76
C PRO A 24 7.80 2.98 -7.90
N TYR A 25 6.70 2.58 -8.56
CA TYR A 25 5.47 3.35 -8.64
C TYR A 25 4.52 3.00 -7.47
N SER A 26 3.79 3.99 -6.97
CA SER A 26 2.82 3.84 -5.88
C SER A 26 3.38 3.08 -4.66
N PRO A 27 4.49 3.53 -4.05
CA PRO A 27 5.14 2.82 -2.95
C PRO A 27 4.26 2.72 -1.69
N LEU A 28 3.23 3.56 -1.58
CA LEU A 28 2.26 3.57 -0.47
C LEU A 28 0.90 2.98 -0.85
N ALA A 29 0.80 2.23 -1.96
CA ALA A 29 -0.41 1.54 -2.40
C ALA A 29 -1.65 2.45 -2.47
N GLY A 30 -1.54 3.58 -3.17
CA GLY A 30 -2.66 4.55 -3.25
C GLY A 30 -3.01 5.23 -1.91
N GLY A 31 -2.11 5.17 -0.93
CA GLY A 31 -2.27 5.70 0.41
C GLY A 31 -2.68 4.68 1.47
N VAL A 32 -2.87 3.40 1.11
CA VAL A 32 -3.26 2.35 2.08
C VAL A 32 -2.20 2.21 3.18
N LEU A 33 -0.92 2.25 2.81
CA LEU A 33 0.21 2.15 3.74
C LEU A 33 0.50 3.43 4.54
N THR A 34 -0.40 4.42 4.53
CA THR A 34 -0.26 5.59 5.43
C THR A 34 -1.05 5.43 6.73
N GLY A 35 -1.83 4.36 6.89
CA GLY A 35 -2.68 4.14 8.06
C GLY A 35 -3.92 5.03 8.15
N LYS A 36 -4.28 5.73 7.06
CA LYS A 36 -5.43 6.65 7.03
C LYS A 36 -6.78 5.99 6.72
N TYR A 37 -6.77 4.73 6.29
CA TYR A 37 -7.97 3.95 6.01
C TYR A 37 -8.17 2.91 7.11
N GLY A 38 -9.42 2.59 7.40
CA GLY A 38 -9.81 1.60 8.40
C GLY A 38 -10.92 0.68 7.92
N ARG A 39 -11.35 -0.24 8.79
CA ARG A 39 -12.41 -1.22 8.46
C ARG A 39 -13.76 -0.57 8.15
N ASP A 40 -14.05 0.59 8.73
CA ASP A 40 -15.28 1.36 8.43
C ASP A 40 -15.35 1.79 6.96
N ASP A 41 -14.20 2.00 6.32
CA ASP A 41 -14.13 2.34 4.90
C ASP A 41 -14.53 1.14 4.00
N LEU A 42 -14.43 -0.10 4.50
CA LEU A 42 -14.95 -1.28 3.80
C LEU A 42 -16.48 -1.35 3.87
N ALA A 43 -17.10 -0.86 4.94
CA ALA A 43 -18.56 -0.83 5.05
C ALA A 43 -19.20 0.25 4.16
N ALA A 44 -18.49 1.36 3.95
CA ALA A 44 -18.91 2.47 3.07
C ALA A 44 -19.00 2.07 1.58
N THR A 45 -18.48 0.90 1.19
CA THR A 45 -18.56 0.35 -0.18
C THR A 45 -19.98 0.07 -0.65
N ASN A 46 -20.90 -0.25 0.28
CA ASN A 46 -22.30 -0.55 -0.04
C ASN A 46 -23.13 0.69 -0.42
N ALA A 47 -22.59 1.89 -0.22
CA ALA A 47 -23.31 3.15 -0.45
C ALA A 47 -23.08 3.76 -1.86
N GLY A 48 -22.37 3.06 -2.77
CA GLY A 48 -22.20 3.56 -4.14
C GLY A 48 -21.44 4.89 -4.23
N ALA A 49 -20.56 5.19 -3.26
CA ALA A 49 -19.84 6.46 -3.19
C ALA A 49 -18.82 6.60 -4.32
N GLN A 50 -19.28 7.01 -5.51
CA GLN A 50 -18.46 7.53 -6.60
C GLN A 50 -18.30 9.04 -6.43
N ASP A 51 -17.72 9.45 -5.31
CA ASP A 51 -17.45 10.86 -4.97
C ASP A 51 -16.16 11.40 -5.62
N GLY A 52 -15.52 10.61 -6.50
CA GLY A 52 -14.26 10.95 -7.17
C GLY A 52 -13.05 10.95 -6.23
N THR A 53 -13.20 10.54 -4.97
CA THR A 53 -12.10 10.58 -4.00
C THR A 53 -11.13 9.43 -4.18
N ARG A 54 -9.91 9.60 -3.64
CA ARG A 54 -8.92 8.52 -3.59
C ARG A 54 -9.42 7.30 -2.81
N ARG A 55 -10.27 7.50 -1.79
CA ARG A 55 -10.91 6.39 -1.05
C ARG A 55 -11.79 5.57 -1.99
N SER A 56 -12.71 6.21 -2.70
CA SER A 56 -13.59 5.57 -3.68
C SER A 56 -12.81 4.80 -4.73
N PHE A 57 -11.77 5.41 -5.30
CA PHE A 57 -10.89 4.75 -6.27
C PHE A 57 -10.21 3.50 -5.70
N ASN A 58 -9.66 3.58 -4.48
CA ASN A 58 -8.98 2.43 -3.87
C ASN A 58 -9.97 1.28 -3.58
N ILE A 59 -11.22 1.59 -3.23
CA ILE A 59 -12.28 0.59 -3.08
C ILE A 59 -12.58 -0.09 -4.42
N THR A 60 -12.91 0.70 -5.45
CA THR A 60 -13.36 0.15 -6.75
C THR A 60 -12.27 -0.59 -7.50
N ASN A 61 -11.01 -0.16 -7.34
CA ASN A 61 -9.84 -0.81 -7.95
C ASN A 61 -9.25 -1.95 -7.10
N GLY A 62 -9.95 -2.41 -6.05
CA GLY A 62 -9.49 -3.52 -5.20
C GLY A 62 -8.23 -3.22 -4.37
N GLY A 63 -7.85 -1.95 -4.24
CA GLY A 63 -6.74 -1.51 -3.39
C GLY A 63 -7.08 -1.55 -1.90
N LEU A 64 -8.35 -1.32 -1.54
CA LEU A 64 -8.83 -1.39 -0.16
C LEU A 64 -9.56 -2.71 0.09
N THR A 65 -8.90 -3.63 0.79
CA THR A 65 -9.41 -4.96 1.14
C THR A 65 -9.08 -5.27 2.59
N ALA A 66 -9.76 -6.24 3.19
CA ALA A 66 -9.45 -6.70 4.54
C ALA A 66 -7.96 -7.09 4.69
N ARG A 67 -7.43 -7.90 3.76
CA ARG A 67 -6.02 -8.30 3.72
C ARG A 67 -5.07 -7.09 3.70
N ASN A 68 -5.36 -6.10 2.86
CA ASN A 68 -4.47 -4.94 2.71
C ASN A 68 -4.51 -4.04 3.95
N LEU A 69 -5.66 -3.98 4.64
CA LEU A 69 -5.78 -3.31 5.93
C LEU A 69 -5.05 -4.07 7.03
N ASP A 70 -5.13 -5.40 7.09
CA ASP A 70 -4.39 -6.20 8.08
C ASP A 70 -2.87 -5.97 7.93
N ILE A 71 -2.37 -5.87 6.70
CA ILE A 71 -0.98 -5.49 6.43
C ILE A 71 -0.69 -4.06 6.93
N ALA A 72 -1.57 -3.10 6.64
CA ALA A 72 -1.38 -1.71 7.05
C ALA A 72 -1.38 -1.54 8.59
N ASP A 73 -2.17 -2.34 9.30
CA ASP A 73 -2.22 -2.37 10.77
C ASP A 73 -0.88 -2.84 11.35
N VAL A 74 -0.29 -3.91 10.81
CA VAL A 74 1.06 -4.36 11.22
C VAL A 74 2.12 -3.28 10.94
N VAL A 75 2.07 -2.62 9.79
CA VAL A 75 3.00 -1.51 9.49
C VAL A 75 2.83 -0.36 10.48
N LYS A 76 1.60 -0.12 10.95
CA LYS A 76 1.30 0.90 11.96
C LYS A 76 1.88 0.52 13.32
N GLU A 77 1.76 -0.74 13.73
CA GLU A 77 2.39 -1.26 14.97
C GLU A 77 3.91 -1.06 14.94
N VAL A 78 4.58 -1.49 13.87
CA VAL A 78 6.02 -1.31 13.67
C VAL A 78 6.40 0.18 13.68
N ALA A 79 5.60 1.02 13.04
CA ALA A 79 5.84 2.47 13.03
C ALA A 79 5.75 3.07 14.44
N THR A 80 4.80 2.61 15.26
CA THR A 80 4.68 2.99 16.68
C THR A 80 5.91 2.57 17.49
N GLU A 81 6.38 1.33 17.34
CA GLU A 81 7.59 0.84 18.03
C GLU A 81 8.84 1.65 17.67
N LEU A 82 8.95 2.07 16.41
CA LEU A 82 10.09 2.83 15.90
C LEU A 82 9.98 4.36 16.13
N GLY A 83 8.85 4.86 16.62
CA GLY A 83 8.58 6.29 16.74
C GLY A 83 8.56 7.02 15.37
N ARG A 84 8.06 6.36 14.33
CA ARG A 84 7.98 6.88 12.95
C ARG A 84 6.55 6.90 12.44
N THR A 85 6.31 7.55 11.31
CA THR A 85 5.00 7.48 10.65
C THR A 85 4.86 6.17 9.87
N THR A 86 3.64 5.65 9.74
CA THR A 86 3.34 4.46 8.92
C THR A 86 3.84 4.64 7.48
N ALA A 87 3.69 5.84 6.93
CA ALA A 87 4.19 6.18 5.60
C ALA A 87 5.73 6.11 5.50
N GLN A 88 6.47 6.56 6.53
CA GLN A 88 7.93 6.42 6.57
C GLN A 88 8.36 4.96 6.56
N VAL A 89 7.71 4.10 7.34
CA VAL A 89 8.01 2.66 7.35
C VAL A 89 7.69 2.02 5.99
N GLY A 90 6.53 2.34 5.40
CA GLY A 90 6.16 1.82 4.07
C GLY A 90 7.11 2.26 2.95
N LEU A 91 7.61 3.50 2.99
CA LEU A 91 8.62 3.99 2.06
C LEU A 91 9.98 3.32 2.31
N ALA A 92 10.43 3.27 3.56
CA ALA A 92 11.72 2.67 3.94
C ALA A 92 11.79 1.17 3.64
N TRP A 93 10.66 0.46 3.63
CA TRP A 93 10.62 -0.94 3.21
C TRP A 93 10.81 -1.11 1.70
N THR A 94 10.37 -0.13 0.90
CA THR A 94 10.38 -0.23 -0.58
C THR A 94 11.74 0.17 -1.18
N LEU A 95 12.53 0.97 -0.45
CA LEU A 95 13.84 1.48 -0.86
C LEU A 95 14.97 0.60 -0.35
#